data_AF-A0A834IJ24-F1
#
_entry.id   AF-A0A834IJ24-F1
#
_cell.length_a   1.000
_cell.length_b   1.000
_cell.length_c   1.000
_cell.angle_alpha   90.00
_cell.angle_beta   90.00
_cell.angle_gamma   90.00
#
_symmetry.space_group_name_H-M   'P 1'
#
loop_
_entity.id
_entity.type
_entity.pdbx_description
1 polymer ?
#
loop_
_entity_poly.entity_id
_entity_poly.type
_entity_poly.pdbx_seq_one_letter_code
_entity_poly.pdbx_strand_id
1 'polypeptide(L)'
;MQEYEKLYGKQTREFQPVLFHSVLRTAMDNKSNQNNPNNEAYWKSRGYNSKPPNWKDRQNENPTMSKAAQDFRSQQLNPNNKSYYSSRRN
;
A
#
# COMPACT_ATOMS: atom_id res chain seq x y z
N MET A 1 -33.78 44.78 -0.57
CA MET A 1 -33.14 43.77 -1.46
C MET A 1 -31.60 43.82 -1.47
N GLN A 2 -30.92 44.60 -0.60
CA GLN A 2 -29.46 44.75 -0.62
C GLN A 2 -28.72 43.96 0.48
N GLU A 3 -29.41 43.16 1.30
CA GLU A 3 -28.78 42.44 2.43
C GLU A 3 -28.58 40.92 2.22
N TYR A 4 -29.17 40.32 1.20
CA TYR A 4 -29.04 38.86 0.96
C TYR A 4 -27.77 38.44 0.20
N GLU A 5 -26.99 39.38 -0.33
CA GLU A 5 -25.73 39.08 -1.05
C GLU A 5 -24.50 39.01 -0.13
N LYS A 6 -24.63 39.30 1.18
CA LYS A 6 -23.50 39.27 2.13
C LYS A 6 -23.23 37.90 2.77
N LEU A 7 -24.12 36.92 2.60
CA LEU A 7 -24.04 35.62 3.29
C LEU A 7 -23.67 34.42 2.40
N TYR A 8 -23.69 34.60 1.09
CA TYR A 8 -23.23 33.59 0.13
C TYR A 8 -22.17 34.19 -0.78
N GLY A 9 -21.01 34.46 -0.19
CA GLY A 9 -19.80 34.69 -0.95
C GLY A 9 -19.63 33.55 -1.95
N LYS A 10 -19.48 33.91 -3.23
CA LYS A 10 -19.33 32.99 -4.35
C LYS A 10 -18.19 32.02 -4.03
N GLN A 11 -18.54 30.82 -3.59
CA GLN A 11 -17.58 29.76 -3.36
C GLN A 11 -17.17 29.24 -4.73
N THR A 12 -16.24 29.95 -5.38
CA THR A 12 -15.47 29.34 -6.46
C THR A 12 -14.74 28.17 -5.80
N ARG A 13 -15.12 26.95 -6.18
CA ARG A 13 -14.33 25.76 -5.88
C ARG A 13 -13.07 25.84 -6.73
N GLU A 14 -12.20 26.80 -6.38
CA GLU A 14 -10.83 26.84 -6.87
C GLU A 14 -10.24 25.48 -6.52
N PHE A 15 -9.98 24.66 -7.54
CA PHE A 15 -9.36 23.36 -7.40
C PHE A 15 -7.98 23.59 -6.79
N GLN A 16 -7.85 23.50 -5.47
CA GLN A 16 -6.64 23.76 -4.72
C GLN A 16 -5.58 22.71 -5.12
N PRO A 17 -4.63 23.00 -6.03
CA PRO A 17 -3.72 21.98 -6.54
C PRO A 17 -2.72 21.53 -5.46
N VAL A 18 -2.53 22.35 -4.43
CA VAL A 18 -1.66 22.08 -3.28
C VAL A 18 -2.17 20.98 -2.36
N LEU A 19 -3.49 20.81 -2.25
CA LEU A 19 -4.08 19.77 -1.38
C LEU A 19 -3.88 18.37 -1.96
N PHE A 20 -3.87 18.23 -3.28
CA PHE A 20 -3.75 16.92 -3.91
C PHE A 20 -2.33 16.33 -3.77
N HIS A 21 -1.31 17.17 -3.98
CA HIS A 21 0.09 16.75 -3.88
C HIS A 21 0.51 16.41 -2.44
N SER A 22 -0.01 17.14 -1.44
CA SER A 22 0.28 16.86 -0.04
C SER A 22 -0.38 15.57 0.43
N VAL A 23 -1.65 15.33 0.06
CA VAL A 23 -2.37 14.09 0.40
C VAL A 23 -1.71 12.86 -0.21
N LEU A 24 -1.28 12.92 -1.48
CA LEU A 24 -0.55 11.82 -2.12
C LEU A 24 0.78 11.54 -1.42
N ARG A 25 1.52 12.59 -1.05
CA ARG A 25 2.77 12.46 -0.29
C ARG A 25 2.52 11.80 1.07
N THR A 26 1.54 12.28 1.83
CA THR A 26 1.17 11.68 3.12
C THR A 26 0.76 10.22 2.96
N ALA A 27 0.02 9.86 1.90
CA ALA A 27 -0.34 8.47 1.63
C ALA A 27 0.90 7.61 1.32
N MET A 28 1.86 8.13 0.55
CA MET A 28 3.13 7.45 0.27
C MET A 28 4.00 7.28 1.52
N ASP A 29 4.06 8.31 2.37
CA ASP A 29 4.80 8.26 3.64
C ASP A 29 4.18 7.24 4.59
N ASN A 30 2.84 7.24 4.72
CA ASN A 30 2.11 6.25 5.52
C ASN A 30 2.36 4.84 5.02
N LYS A 31 2.27 4.62 3.71
CA LYS A 31 2.59 3.32 3.09
C LYS A 31 4.04 2.92 3.36
N SER A 32 4.98 3.85 3.29
CA SER A 32 6.40 3.59 3.54
C SER A 32 6.63 3.21 5.01
N ASN A 33 5.98 3.91 5.94
CA ASN A 33 6.03 3.61 7.37
C ASN A 33 5.43 2.23 7.70
N GLN A 34 4.30 1.88 7.09
CA GLN A 34 3.67 0.57 7.27
C GLN A 34 4.47 -0.59 6.68
N ASN A 35 5.35 -0.32 5.70
CA ASN A 35 6.20 -1.34 5.08
C ASN A 35 7.61 -1.43 5.67
N ASN A 36 7.98 -0.54 6.59
CA ASN A 36 9.29 -0.51 7.22
C ASN A 36 9.26 -1.19 8.60
N PRO A 37 9.87 -2.37 8.79
CA PRO A 37 9.89 -3.08 10.07
C PRO A 37 10.60 -2.33 11.21
N ASN A 38 11.39 -1.31 10.91
CA ASN A 38 11.98 -0.44 11.93
C ASN A 38 10.97 0.59 12.49
N ASN A 39 9.88 0.86 11.77
CA ASN A 39 8.83 1.79 12.15
C ASN A 39 7.74 1.08 12.98
N GLU A 40 7.15 1.78 13.95
CA GLU A 40 6.09 1.25 14.80
C GLU A 40 4.79 0.95 14.03
N ALA A 41 4.49 1.76 13.00
CA ALA A 41 3.31 1.58 12.15
C ALA A 41 3.28 0.21 11.46
N TYR A 42 4.45 -0.35 11.12
CA TYR A 42 4.57 -1.71 10.61
C TYR A 42 4.01 -2.73 11.61
N TRP A 43 4.44 -2.67 12.87
CA TRP A 43 4.04 -3.63 13.90
C TRP A 43 2.57 -3.49 14.28
N LYS A 44 2.10 -2.26 14.43
CA LYS A 44 0.68 -1.95 14.66
C LYS A 44 -0.22 -2.51 13.56
N SER A 45 0.19 -2.38 12.29
CA SER A 45 -0.56 -2.94 11.15
C SER A 45 -0.65 -4.47 11.15
N ARG A 46 0.24 -5.15 11.88
CA ARG A 46 0.30 -6.61 12.02
C ARG A 46 -0.30 -7.11 13.35
N GLY A 47 -0.99 -6.25 14.10
CA GLY A 47 -1.67 -6.60 15.34
C GLY A 47 -0.79 -6.60 16.59
N TYR A 48 0.42 -6.05 16.51
CA TYR A 48 1.30 -5.91 17.67
C TYR A 48 1.15 -4.52 18.31
N ASN A 49 1.12 -4.48 19.64
CA ASN A 49 1.09 -3.21 20.38
C ASN A 49 2.39 -2.41 20.22
N SER A 50 3.52 -3.08 20.05
CA SER A 50 4.85 -2.49 19.86
C SER A 50 5.77 -3.46 19.12
N LYS A 51 6.96 -2.98 18.72
CA LYS A 51 8.00 -3.82 18.09
C LYS A 51 8.45 -4.93 19.06
N PRO A 52 8.27 -6.22 18.72
CA PRO A 52 8.66 -7.31 19.59
C PRO A 52 10.19 -7.40 19.73
N PRO A 53 10.73 -7.84 20.88
CA PRO A 53 12.18 -7.88 21.11
C PRO A 53 12.92 -8.84 20.17
N ASN A 54 12.30 -9.96 19.78
CA ASN A 54 12.84 -10.94 18.84
C ASN A 54 12.48 -10.64 17.36
N TRP A 55 12.21 -9.39 17.01
CA TRP A 55 11.74 -9.03 15.66
C TRP A 55 12.73 -9.37 14.54
N LYS A 56 14.04 -9.34 14.82
CA LYS A 56 15.09 -9.66 13.84
C LYS A 56 15.05 -11.14 13.46
N ASP A 57 14.83 -12.01 14.43
CA ASP A 57 14.76 -13.46 14.21
C ASP A 57 13.55 -13.79 13.34
N ARG A 58 12.40 -13.15 13.61
CA ARG A 58 11.17 -13.28 12.82
C ARG A 58 11.31 -12.83 11.36
N GLN A 59 12.22 -11.90 11.05
CA GLN A 59 12.46 -11.50 9.65
C GLN A 59 13.18 -12.59 8.86
N ASN A 60 14.08 -13.31 9.50
CA ASN A 60 14.81 -14.42 8.89
C ASN A 60 13.94 -15.68 8.76
N GLU A 61 12.87 -15.77 9.55
CA GLU A 61 11.86 -16.83 9.47
C GLU A 61 10.85 -16.64 8.33
N ASN A 62 10.87 -15.53 7.59
CA ASN A 62 10.00 -15.38 6.43
C ASN A 62 10.36 -16.50 5.43
N PRO A 63 9.49 -17.50 5.23
CA PRO A 63 9.79 -18.52 4.24
C PRO A 63 9.59 -17.82 2.91
N THR A 64 10.68 -17.34 2.32
CA THR A 64 10.70 -17.16 0.88
C THR A 64 10.22 -18.49 0.31
N MET A 65 9.17 -18.44 -0.52
CA MET A 65 8.59 -19.68 -1.06
C MET A 65 9.72 -20.59 -1.54
N SER A 66 9.63 -21.89 -1.29
CA SER A 66 10.69 -22.82 -1.72
C SER A 66 11.04 -22.59 -3.19
N LYS A 67 12.28 -22.85 -3.58
CA LYS A 67 12.70 -22.63 -4.97
C LYS A 67 11.72 -23.29 -5.96
N ALA A 68 11.27 -24.51 -5.65
CA ALA A 68 10.23 -25.20 -6.40
C ALA A 68 8.93 -24.39 -6.48
N ALA A 69 8.40 -23.87 -5.37
CA ALA A 69 7.19 -23.04 -5.38
C ALA A 69 7.37 -21.72 -6.16
N GLN A 70 8.55 -21.11 -6.12
CA GLN A 70 8.88 -19.94 -6.96
C GLN A 70 8.90 -20.29 -8.45
N ASP A 71 9.51 -21.43 -8.80
CA ASP A 71 9.60 -21.90 -10.18
C ASP A 71 8.20 -22.25 -10.72
N PHE A 72 7.37 -22.96 -9.95
CA PHE A 72 5.98 -23.24 -10.32
C PHE A 72 5.18 -21.96 -10.54
N ARG A 73 5.25 -21.01 -9.61
CA ARG A 73 4.59 -19.70 -9.76
C ARG A 73 5.09 -18.98 -11.02
N SER A 74 6.39 -19.01 -11.29
CA SER A 74 6.97 -18.38 -12.47
C SER A 74 6.46 -19.03 -13.76
N GLN A 75 6.36 -20.36 -13.81
CA GLN A 75 5.80 -21.08 -14.96
C GLN A 75 4.33 -20.74 -15.21
N GLN A 76 3.54 -20.57 -14.15
CA GLN A 76 2.12 -20.19 -14.25
C GLN A 76 1.90 -18.74 -14.68
N LEU A 77 2.86 -17.85 -14.43
CA LEU A 77 2.77 -16.43 -14.75
C LEU A 77 3.44 -16.05 -16.06
N ASN A 78 4.26 -16.94 -16.64
CA ASN A 78 4.96 -16.71 -17.90
C ASN A 78 4.05 -16.99 -19.12
N PRO A 79 3.65 -15.98 -19.92
CA PRO A 79 2.79 -16.17 -21.10
C PRO A 79 3.41 -17.03 -22.19
N ASN A 80 4.73 -17.23 -22.16
CA ASN A 80 5.44 -18.10 -23.11
C ASN A 80 5.48 -19.57 -22.66
N ASN A 81 4.94 -19.89 -21.47
CA ASN A 81 4.87 -21.25 -20.95
C ASN A 81 3.46 -21.85 -21.16
N LYS A 82 3.37 -23.10 -21.59
CA LYS A 82 2.10 -23.83 -21.77
C LYS A 82 1.24 -23.89 -20.50
N SER A 83 1.88 -23.94 -19.33
CA SER A 83 1.20 -23.96 -18.03
C SER A 83 0.40 -22.67 -17.75
N TYR A 84 0.77 -21.53 -18.34
CA TYR A 84 0.04 -20.26 -18.22
C TYR A 84 -1.35 -20.30 -18.86
N TYR A 85 -1.47 -20.88 -20.05
CA TYR A 85 -2.76 -20.99 -20.72
C TYR A 85 -3.64 -22.06 -20.06
N SER A 86 -3.02 -23.13 -19.57
CA SER A 86 -3.71 -24.21 -18.87
C SER A 86 -4.32 -23.74 -17.54
N SER A 87 -3.67 -22.81 -16.83
CA SER A 87 -4.15 -22.27 -15.55
C SER A 87 -5.24 -21.20 -15.69
N ARG A 88 -5.45 -20.65 -16.90
CA ARG A 88 -6.39 -19.53 -17.15
C ARG A 88 -7.61 -19.93 -17.97
N ARG A 89 -7.69 -21.18 -18.39
CA ARG A 89 -8.84 -21.72 -19.10
C ARG A 89 -9.91 -22.09 -18.06
N ASN A 90 -10.93 -21.25 -17.93
CA ASN A 90 -12.21 -21.59 -17.29
C ASN A 90 -13.06 -22.44 -18.24
#